data_AF-A0A7Y5JWZ7-F1
#
_entry.id   AF-A0A7Y5JWZ7-F1
#
_cell.length_a   1.000
_cell.length_b   1.000
_cell.length_c   1.000
_cell.angle_alpha   90.00
_cell.angle_beta   90.00
_cell.angle_gamma   90.00
#
_symmetry.space_group_name_H-M   'P 1'
#
loop_
_entity.id
_entity.type
_entity.pdbx_description
1 polymer ?
#
loop_
_entity_poly.entity_id
_entity_poly.type
_entity_poly.pdbx_seq_one_letter_code
_entity_poly.pdbx_strand_id
1 'polypeptide(L)'
;MTTPAVTSASAGADRRPTHALVASALVGPLLTVAGLLLTYAVHDRLPASLALHWGPDGRPDRFASLTEAVVTASLMTALLPMLFVVIGAAWHPSARGPLAGFSGAVAVFLGGLLFGSLTSQRPGLVARVFPTVWLVPTLVLAVAVGVALWRWGHLPPPALDGAPRHLRTGALRLDVPDTTRLAWTGHAALPDVGILLVVLLAVTPLVVVAVLGVPWLLLLAVAIAALLVLTGAARVAVDADGLRVTSLFLTWSRVPLERVAEARTGTVSPLREFGGYGWRIGKDGSRGFVTRSGEALVVERVGEPPVVVTVDDAAEAAAVLNTLASRRS
;
A
#
# COMPACT_ATOMS: atom_id res chain seq x y z
N MET A 1 -52.45 -11.69 11.73
CA MET A 1 -51.01 -12.00 11.78
C MET A 1 -50.39 -11.48 10.50
N THR A 2 -49.85 -10.27 10.55
CA THR A 2 -49.17 -9.61 9.43
C THR A 2 -47.68 -9.67 9.69
N THR A 3 -46.97 -10.45 8.88
CA THR A 3 -45.51 -10.53 8.86
C THR A 3 -44.95 -9.14 8.53
N PRO A 4 -44.07 -8.55 9.35
CA PRO A 4 -43.42 -7.31 8.95
C PRO A 4 -42.46 -7.63 7.81
N ALA A 5 -42.71 -7.03 6.65
CA ALA A 5 -41.80 -7.07 5.52
C ALA A 5 -40.49 -6.39 5.92
N VAL A 6 -39.38 -7.14 5.86
CA VAL A 6 -38.04 -6.57 5.87
C VAL A 6 -37.92 -5.74 4.61
N THR A 7 -37.96 -4.42 4.75
CA THR A 7 -37.62 -3.49 3.70
C THR A 7 -36.13 -3.66 3.42
N SER A 8 -35.80 -4.44 2.39
CA SER A 8 -34.49 -4.45 1.76
C SER A 8 -34.30 -3.09 1.07
N ALA A 9 -33.98 -2.06 1.86
CA ALA A 9 -33.34 -0.89 1.31
C ALA A 9 -32.07 -1.39 0.62
N SER A 10 -32.09 -1.39 -0.70
CA SER A 10 -30.91 -1.65 -1.52
C SER A 10 -29.94 -0.50 -1.27
N ALA A 11 -29.15 -0.63 -0.21
CA ALA A 11 -28.02 0.23 0.03
C ALA A 11 -27.09 0.05 -1.18
N GLY A 12 -27.16 1.00 -2.12
CA GLY A 12 -26.35 0.95 -3.33
C GLY A 12 -24.88 0.77 -2.93
N ALA A 13 -24.20 -0.19 -3.55
CA ALA A 13 -22.79 -0.45 -3.26
C ALA A 13 -22.00 0.86 -3.35
N ASP A 14 -21.30 1.22 -2.29
CA ASP A 14 -20.51 2.45 -2.21
C ASP A 14 -19.50 2.51 -3.36
N ARG A 15 -19.69 3.47 -4.27
CA ARG A 15 -18.89 3.61 -5.49
C ARG A 15 -17.65 4.48 -5.30
N ARG A 16 -17.44 5.08 -4.12
CA ARG A 16 -16.27 5.91 -3.83
C ARG A 16 -14.92 5.28 -4.21
N PRO A 17 -14.65 3.98 -3.93
CA PRO A 17 -13.37 3.36 -4.30
C PRO A 17 -13.18 3.33 -5.82
N THR A 18 -14.23 3.06 -6.57
CA THR A 18 -14.22 3.08 -8.03
C THR A 18 -13.99 4.50 -8.56
N HIS A 19 -14.67 5.49 -7.99
CA HIS A 19 -14.52 6.90 -8.40
C HIS A 19 -13.09 7.40 -8.13
N ALA A 20 -12.52 7.08 -6.97
CA ALA A 20 -11.13 7.43 -6.66
C ALA A 20 -10.14 6.78 -7.64
N LEU A 21 -10.36 5.50 -8.00
CA LEU A 21 -9.53 4.81 -8.98
C LEU A 21 -9.62 5.45 -10.37
N VAL A 22 -10.83 5.76 -10.83
CA VAL A 22 -11.04 6.47 -12.12
C VAL A 22 -10.40 7.86 -12.08
N ALA A 23 -10.57 8.62 -10.99
CA ALA A 23 -9.92 9.91 -10.82
C ALA A 23 -8.39 9.79 -10.89
N SER A 24 -7.81 8.76 -10.25
CA SER A 24 -6.36 8.51 -10.31
C SER A 24 -5.85 8.24 -11.74
N ALA A 25 -6.66 7.58 -12.58
CA ALA A 25 -6.34 7.31 -13.98
C ALA A 25 -6.21 8.60 -14.82
N LEU A 26 -6.86 9.69 -14.41
CA LEU A 26 -6.80 10.97 -15.10
C LEU A 26 -5.60 11.83 -14.66
N VAL A 27 -5.00 11.57 -13.49
CA VAL A 27 -3.90 12.39 -12.95
C VAL A 27 -2.69 12.39 -13.89
N GLY A 28 -2.23 11.23 -14.34
CA GLY A 28 -1.09 11.11 -15.26
C GLY A 28 -1.30 11.85 -16.60
N PRO A 29 -2.41 11.60 -17.32
CA PRO A 29 -2.75 12.35 -18.53
C PRO A 29 -2.85 13.86 -18.31
N LEU A 30 -3.49 14.32 -17.22
CA LEU A 30 -3.60 15.76 -16.93
C LEU A 30 -2.24 16.41 -16.66
N LEU A 31 -1.37 15.74 -15.90
CA LEU A 31 0.00 16.20 -15.67
C LEU A 31 0.84 16.18 -16.94
N THR A 32 0.59 15.23 -17.83
CA THR A 32 1.23 15.18 -19.15
C THR A 32 0.84 16.40 -19.97
N VAL A 33 -0.44 16.74 -20.03
CA VAL A 33 -0.93 17.96 -20.72
C VAL A 33 -0.30 19.21 -20.09
N ALA A 34 -0.27 19.31 -18.76
CA ALA A 34 0.36 20.45 -18.07
C ALA A 34 1.87 20.55 -18.36
N GLY A 35 2.58 19.41 -18.34
CA GLY A 35 4.01 19.34 -18.66
C GLY A 35 4.31 19.70 -20.11
N LEU A 36 3.46 19.29 -21.05
CA LEU A 36 3.54 19.68 -22.46
C LEU A 36 3.38 21.20 -22.63
N LEU A 37 2.36 21.79 -22.00
CA LEU A 37 2.12 23.23 -22.05
C LEU A 37 3.29 24.02 -21.43
N LEU A 38 3.81 23.56 -20.29
CA LEU A 38 4.96 24.18 -19.65
C LEU A 38 6.21 24.08 -20.53
N THR A 39 6.46 22.92 -21.14
CA THR A 39 7.59 22.71 -22.05
C THR A 39 7.47 23.60 -23.29
N TYR A 40 6.29 23.68 -23.88
CA TYR A 40 6.00 24.57 -25.00
C TYR A 40 6.26 26.04 -24.64
N ALA A 41 5.82 26.48 -23.45
CA ALA A 41 6.03 27.86 -22.99
C ALA A 41 7.51 28.25 -22.81
N VAL A 42 8.42 27.28 -22.66
CA VAL A 42 9.85 27.53 -22.45
C VAL A 42 10.74 26.96 -23.56
N HIS A 43 10.17 26.42 -24.64
CA HIS A 43 10.91 25.63 -25.63
C HIS A 43 12.08 26.40 -26.28
N ASP A 44 11.89 27.69 -26.57
CA ASP A 44 12.93 28.57 -27.14
C ASP A 44 14.16 28.75 -26.22
N ARG A 45 14.01 28.43 -24.93
CA ARG A 45 15.08 28.56 -23.93
C ARG A 45 15.76 27.23 -23.63
N LEU A 46 15.32 26.14 -24.27
CA LEU A 46 15.88 24.81 -24.07
C LEU A 46 17.10 24.59 -24.98
N PRO A 47 18.09 23.79 -24.55
CA PRO A 47 19.16 23.33 -25.43
C PRO A 47 18.62 22.55 -26.63
N ALA A 48 19.34 22.58 -27.75
CA ALA A 48 19.04 21.74 -28.92
C ALA A 48 19.12 20.22 -28.63
N SER A 49 19.90 19.84 -27.61
CA SER A 49 20.08 18.47 -27.16
C SER A 49 19.84 18.38 -25.66
N LEU A 50 18.89 17.56 -25.25
CA LEU A 50 18.38 17.48 -23.88
C LEU A 50 18.86 16.20 -23.21
N ALA A 51 19.40 16.30 -22.00
CA ALA A 51 19.75 15.12 -21.22
C ALA A 51 18.49 14.35 -20.79
N LEU A 52 18.49 13.03 -20.97
CA LEU A 52 17.42 12.13 -20.53
C LEU A 52 17.89 11.06 -19.54
N HIS A 53 19.18 10.79 -19.50
CA HIS A 53 19.78 9.86 -18.55
C HIS A 53 21.01 10.50 -17.94
N TRP A 54 21.29 10.11 -16.70
CA TRP A 54 22.47 10.51 -15.96
C TRP A 54 23.20 9.27 -15.51
N GLY A 55 24.48 9.25 -15.82
CA GLY A 55 25.38 8.23 -15.36
C GLY A 55 25.52 8.24 -13.84
N PRO A 56 26.20 7.24 -13.28
CA PRO A 56 26.35 7.11 -11.84
C PRO A 56 27.10 8.29 -11.18
N ASP A 57 28.01 8.91 -11.91
CA ASP A 57 28.72 10.14 -11.51
C ASP A 57 27.82 11.40 -11.49
N GLY A 58 26.54 11.24 -11.79
CA GLY A 58 25.55 12.31 -11.86
C GLY A 58 25.68 13.17 -13.13
N ARG A 59 26.54 12.78 -14.08
CA ARG A 59 26.71 13.50 -15.35
C ARG A 59 25.74 12.96 -16.40
N PRO A 60 25.20 13.82 -17.27
CA PRO A 60 24.36 13.35 -18.37
C PRO A 60 25.18 12.52 -19.36
N ASP A 61 24.71 11.31 -19.68
CA ASP A 61 25.37 10.34 -20.58
C ASP A 61 24.50 9.95 -21.78
N ARG A 62 23.20 10.28 -21.75
CA ARG A 62 22.28 10.16 -22.89
C ARG A 62 21.54 11.46 -23.12
N PHE A 63 21.56 11.88 -24.39
CA PHE A 63 20.86 13.07 -24.86
C PHE A 63 19.88 12.74 -25.97
N ALA A 64 18.88 13.60 -26.15
CA ALA A 64 17.79 13.41 -27.08
C ALA A 64 17.29 14.74 -27.66
N SER A 65 16.48 14.63 -28.72
CA SER A 65 15.70 15.76 -29.24
C SER A 65 14.60 16.17 -28.27
N LEU A 66 14.05 17.39 -28.42
CA LEU A 66 12.88 17.85 -27.66
C LEU A 66 11.69 16.90 -27.82
N THR A 67 11.43 16.43 -29.04
CA THR A 67 10.33 15.51 -29.33
C THR A 67 10.49 14.21 -28.56
N GLU A 68 11.66 13.59 -28.62
CA GLU A 68 11.93 12.34 -27.90
C GLU A 68 11.83 12.53 -26.39
N ALA A 69 12.36 13.64 -25.86
CA ALA A 69 12.30 13.97 -24.45
C ALA A 69 10.86 14.10 -23.95
N VAL A 70 10.04 14.87 -24.68
CA VAL A 70 8.63 15.10 -24.36
C VAL A 70 7.83 13.82 -24.48
N VAL A 71 8.05 13.01 -25.53
CA VAL A 71 7.36 11.71 -25.70
C VAL A 71 7.71 10.77 -24.56
N THR A 72 8.98 10.67 -24.19
CA THR A 72 9.43 9.80 -23.09
C THR A 72 8.80 10.23 -21.77
N ALA A 73 8.86 11.53 -21.45
CA ALA A 73 8.25 12.08 -20.22
C ALA A 73 6.74 11.85 -20.19
N SER A 74 6.05 12.03 -21.32
CA SER A 74 4.61 11.83 -21.47
C SER A 74 4.21 10.38 -21.26
N LEU A 75 4.89 9.44 -21.94
CA LEU A 75 4.60 8.02 -21.83
C LEU A 75 4.83 7.51 -20.41
N MET A 76 5.93 7.89 -19.76
CA MET A 76 6.20 7.46 -18.39
C MET A 76 5.19 8.05 -17.40
N THR A 77 4.87 9.34 -17.53
CA THR A 77 3.92 10.03 -16.63
C THR A 77 2.49 9.52 -16.80
N ALA A 78 2.07 9.23 -18.03
CA ALA A 78 0.71 8.78 -18.32
C ALA A 78 0.51 7.27 -18.13
N LEU A 79 1.47 6.42 -18.52
CA LEU A 79 1.25 4.97 -18.62
C LEU A 79 1.72 4.18 -17.40
N LEU A 80 2.83 4.52 -16.74
CA LEU A 80 3.29 3.76 -15.57
C LEU A 80 2.26 3.77 -14.42
N PRO A 81 1.64 4.91 -14.06
CA PRO A 81 0.59 4.92 -13.04
C PRO A 81 -0.63 4.05 -13.41
N MET A 82 -0.93 3.91 -14.71
CA MET A 82 -2.07 3.10 -15.18
C MET A 82 -1.94 1.62 -14.82
N LEU A 83 -0.73 1.10 -14.60
CA LEU A 83 -0.53 -0.24 -14.10
C LEU A 83 -1.30 -0.46 -12.78
N PHE A 84 -1.23 0.49 -11.85
CA PHE A 84 -1.90 0.40 -10.55
C PHE A 84 -3.41 0.58 -10.67
N VAL A 85 -3.86 1.37 -11.65
CA VAL A 85 -5.29 1.49 -11.99
C VAL A 85 -5.83 0.15 -12.49
N VAL A 86 -5.13 -0.50 -13.42
CA VAL A 86 -5.53 -1.81 -13.98
C VAL A 86 -5.52 -2.88 -12.89
N ILE A 87 -4.49 -2.93 -12.04
CA ILE A 87 -4.46 -3.84 -10.89
C ILE A 87 -5.67 -3.58 -9.98
N GLY A 88 -5.95 -2.31 -9.64
CA GLY A 88 -7.08 -1.97 -8.77
C GLY A 88 -8.45 -2.31 -9.38
N ALA A 89 -8.58 -2.21 -10.70
CA ALA A 89 -9.80 -2.57 -11.42
C ALA A 89 -10.02 -4.09 -11.39
N ALA A 90 -8.95 -4.86 -11.51
CA ALA A 90 -8.95 -6.32 -11.48
C ALA A 90 -9.00 -6.93 -10.05
N TRP A 91 -8.93 -6.09 -9.01
CA TRP A 91 -8.90 -6.53 -7.61
C TRP A 91 -10.20 -6.24 -6.86
N HIS A 92 -10.29 -6.74 -5.62
CA HIS A 92 -11.40 -6.45 -4.73
C HIS A 92 -11.56 -4.92 -4.49
N PRO A 93 -12.79 -4.38 -4.41
CA PRO A 93 -13.04 -2.95 -4.20
C PRO A 93 -12.29 -2.31 -3.01
N SER A 94 -11.99 -3.07 -1.97
CA SER A 94 -11.21 -2.60 -0.80
C SER A 94 -9.77 -2.19 -1.13
N ALA A 95 -9.19 -2.69 -2.22
CA ALA A 95 -7.85 -2.31 -2.68
C ALA A 95 -7.84 -1.05 -3.56
N ARG A 96 -8.99 -0.63 -4.09
CA ARG A 96 -9.06 0.48 -5.06
C ARG A 96 -8.63 1.81 -4.47
N GLY A 97 -9.01 2.12 -3.22
CA GLY A 97 -8.56 3.34 -2.54
C GLY A 97 -7.03 3.40 -2.41
N PRO A 98 -6.37 2.43 -1.74
CA PRO A 98 -4.92 2.38 -1.64
C PRO A 98 -4.19 2.45 -3.00
N LEU A 99 -4.68 1.72 -4.00
CA LEU A 99 -4.08 1.72 -5.34
C LEU A 99 -4.31 3.03 -6.10
N ALA A 100 -5.46 3.68 -5.92
CA ALA A 100 -5.72 5.02 -6.46
C ALA A 100 -4.77 6.05 -5.86
N GLY A 101 -4.54 5.99 -4.55
CA GLY A 101 -3.57 6.83 -3.86
C GLY A 101 -2.16 6.63 -4.36
N PHE A 102 -1.72 5.38 -4.46
CA PHE A 102 -0.38 5.07 -4.96
C PHE A 102 -0.20 5.48 -6.43
N SER A 103 -1.18 5.18 -7.29
CA SER A 103 -1.21 5.61 -8.70
C SER A 103 -1.06 7.13 -8.83
N GLY A 104 -1.89 7.89 -8.11
CA GLY A 104 -1.85 9.36 -8.15
C GLY A 104 -0.52 9.94 -7.65
N ALA A 105 0.05 9.38 -6.57
CA ALA A 105 1.36 9.79 -6.06
C ALA A 105 2.48 9.54 -7.08
N VAL A 106 2.50 8.36 -7.71
CA VAL A 106 3.48 8.02 -8.75
C VAL A 106 3.33 8.94 -9.97
N ALA A 107 2.08 9.25 -10.39
CA ALA A 107 1.84 10.17 -11.49
C ALA A 107 2.39 11.57 -11.21
N VAL A 108 2.14 12.13 -10.02
CA VAL A 108 2.68 13.43 -9.60
C VAL A 108 4.19 13.41 -9.50
N PHE A 109 4.76 12.36 -8.89
CA PHE A 109 6.20 12.22 -8.76
C PHE A 109 6.88 12.16 -10.13
N LEU A 110 6.41 11.29 -11.04
CA LEU A 110 6.97 11.15 -12.38
C LEU A 110 6.78 12.43 -13.22
N GLY A 111 5.58 13.03 -13.19
CA GLY A 111 5.32 14.27 -13.92
C GLY A 111 6.20 15.41 -13.43
N GLY A 112 6.30 15.58 -12.11
CA GLY A 112 7.18 16.56 -11.49
C GLY A 112 8.64 16.30 -11.84
N LEU A 113 9.13 15.06 -11.65
CA LEU A 113 10.50 14.64 -11.93
C LEU A 113 10.89 14.87 -13.40
N LEU A 114 10.12 14.32 -14.33
CA LEU A 114 10.47 14.27 -15.75
C LEU A 114 10.28 15.63 -16.42
N PHE A 115 9.12 16.27 -16.26
CA PHE A 115 8.89 17.59 -16.85
C PHE A 115 9.63 18.70 -16.11
N GLY A 116 9.81 18.59 -14.78
CA GLY A 116 10.62 19.53 -14.01
C GLY A 116 12.10 19.47 -14.39
N SER A 117 12.64 18.27 -14.60
CA SER A 117 14.00 18.11 -15.13
C SER A 117 14.13 18.70 -16.53
N LEU A 118 13.24 18.30 -17.46
CA LEU A 118 13.20 18.77 -18.84
C LEU A 118 13.14 20.31 -18.94
N THR A 119 12.19 20.93 -18.26
CA THR A 119 11.95 22.38 -18.33
C THR A 119 13.00 23.22 -17.60
N SER A 120 13.88 22.58 -16.83
CA SER A 120 14.98 23.25 -16.12
C SER A 120 16.29 23.35 -16.91
N GLN A 121 16.44 22.59 -17.99
CA GLN A 121 17.68 22.60 -18.78
C GLN A 121 17.85 23.92 -19.53
N ARG A 122 19.07 24.46 -19.58
CA ARG A 122 19.40 25.73 -20.24
C ARG A 122 20.69 25.61 -21.05
N PRO A 123 20.81 26.28 -22.21
CA PRO A 123 22.05 26.32 -22.97
C PRO A 123 23.22 26.80 -22.10
N GLY A 124 24.37 26.12 -22.20
CA GLY A 124 25.58 26.46 -21.46
C GLY A 124 25.59 26.07 -19.97
N LEU A 125 24.51 25.51 -19.42
CA LEU A 125 24.47 24.97 -18.07
C LEU A 125 24.53 23.44 -18.07
N VAL A 126 25.19 22.86 -17.08
CA VAL A 126 25.19 21.40 -16.88
C VAL A 126 23.79 20.94 -16.49
N ALA A 127 23.21 20.04 -17.28
CA ALA A 127 21.91 19.46 -17.01
C ALA A 127 21.92 18.66 -15.70
N ARG A 128 20.96 18.95 -14.82
CA ARG A 128 20.81 18.29 -13.52
C ARG A 128 19.70 17.26 -13.60
N VAL A 129 19.86 16.14 -12.88
CA VAL A 129 18.81 15.09 -12.74
C VAL A 129 17.48 15.71 -12.34
N PHE A 130 17.52 16.56 -11.30
CA PHE A 130 16.34 17.29 -10.85
C PHE A 130 16.73 18.61 -10.16
N PRO A 131 16.00 19.72 -10.38
CA PRO A 131 16.20 20.92 -9.59
C PRO A 131 15.75 20.70 -8.15
N THR A 132 16.65 20.87 -7.19
CA THR A 132 16.36 20.66 -5.76
C THR A 132 15.22 21.53 -5.23
N VAL A 133 15.02 22.73 -5.80
CA VAL A 133 13.91 23.62 -5.46
C VAL A 133 12.53 22.98 -5.73
N TRP A 134 12.42 22.08 -6.70
CA TRP A 134 11.19 21.38 -7.02
C TRP A 134 11.03 20.07 -6.26
N LEU A 135 12.09 19.54 -5.64
CA LEU A 135 12.07 18.21 -5.02
C LEU A 135 11.05 18.14 -3.88
N VAL A 136 11.14 19.08 -2.94
CA VAL A 136 10.24 19.12 -1.79
C VAL A 136 8.80 19.39 -2.24
N PRO A 137 8.50 20.41 -3.08
CA PRO A 137 7.15 20.62 -3.60
C PRO A 137 6.55 19.40 -4.33
N THR A 138 7.32 18.74 -5.20
CA THR A 138 6.85 17.55 -5.93
C THR A 138 6.56 16.40 -4.98
N LEU A 139 7.43 16.13 -4.01
CA LEU A 139 7.20 15.07 -3.02
C LEU A 139 5.99 15.38 -2.13
N VAL A 140 5.86 16.61 -1.65
CA VAL A 140 4.72 17.05 -0.84
C VAL A 140 3.42 16.91 -1.63
N LEU A 141 3.39 17.35 -2.89
CA LEU A 141 2.21 17.24 -3.75
C LEU A 141 1.88 15.77 -4.05
N ALA A 142 2.89 14.92 -4.29
CA ALA A 142 2.69 13.50 -4.54
C ALA A 142 2.06 12.81 -3.33
N VAL A 143 2.56 13.08 -2.12
CA VAL A 143 1.99 12.58 -0.88
C VAL A 143 0.57 13.12 -0.67
N ALA A 144 0.35 14.42 -0.87
CA ALA A 144 -0.95 15.05 -0.67
C ALA A 144 -2.02 14.46 -1.61
N VAL A 145 -1.73 14.36 -2.91
CA VAL A 145 -2.64 13.75 -3.90
C VAL A 145 -2.87 12.28 -3.61
N GLY A 146 -1.80 11.54 -3.26
CA GLY A 146 -1.93 10.13 -2.93
C GLY A 146 -2.79 9.88 -1.68
N VAL A 147 -2.58 10.65 -0.62
CA VAL A 147 -3.40 10.57 0.60
C VAL A 147 -4.84 10.97 0.32
N ALA A 148 -5.07 12.04 -0.46
CA ALA A 148 -6.42 12.49 -0.80
C ALA A 148 -7.20 11.41 -1.57
N LEU A 149 -6.60 10.82 -2.61
CA LEU A 149 -7.23 9.74 -3.40
C LEU A 149 -7.43 8.47 -2.58
N TRP A 150 -6.45 8.10 -1.75
CA TRP A 150 -6.59 6.96 -0.83
C TRP A 150 -7.75 7.15 0.14
N ARG A 151 -7.84 8.33 0.77
CA ARG A 151 -8.90 8.65 1.73
C ARG A 151 -10.27 8.73 1.06
N TRP A 152 -10.35 9.29 -0.13
CA TRP A 152 -11.59 9.31 -0.91
C TRP A 152 -12.04 7.88 -1.26
N GLY A 153 -11.12 7.02 -1.69
CA GLY A 153 -11.44 5.63 -2.04
C GLY A 153 -11.52 4.66 -0.86
N HIS A 154 -11.41 5.14 0.39
CA HIS A 154 -11.47 4.30 1.57
C HIS A 154 -12.91 3.85 1.85
N LEU A 155 -13.11 2.53 2.00
CA LEU A 155 -14.38 1.96 2.46
C LEU A 155 -14.40 1.94 3.99
N PRO A 156 -15.23 2.77 4.65
CA PRO A 156 -15.40 2.67 6.09
C PRO A 156 -16.07 1.33 6.44
N PRO A 157 -15.76 0.75 7.61
CA PRO A 157 -16.51 -0.37 8.14
C PRO A 157 -18.01 -0.04 8.25
N PRO A 158 -18.91 -1.02 8.05
CA PRO A 158 -20.32 -0.81 8.29
C PRO A 158 -20.57 -0.46 9.78
N ALA A 159 -21.65 0.29 10.01
CA ALA A 159 -22.12 0.56 11.36
C ALA A 159 -22.46 -0.75 12.07
N LEU A 160 -22.25 -0.77 13.37
CA LEU A 160 -22.68 -1.87 14.23
C LEU A 160 -24.07 -1.50 14.75
N ASP A 161 -25.09 -2.29 14.44
CA ASP A 161 -26.49 -1.99 14.79
C ASP A 161 -26.81 -2.17 16.30
N GLY A 162 -25.79 -2.23 17.16
CA GLY A 162 -25.93 -2.36 18.62
C GLY A 162 -26.46 -3.71 19.12
N ALA A 163 -26.95 -4.59 18.23
CA ALA A 163 -27.44 -5.90 18.61
C ALA A 163 -26.31 -6.77 19.22
N PRO A 164 -26.57 -7.47 20.36
CA PRO A 164 -25.68 -8.49 20.90
C PRO A 164 -25.31 -9.49 19.80
N ARG A 165 -24.01 -9.67 19.58
CA ARG A 165 -23.51 -10.57 18.55
C ARG A 165 -22.86 -11.76 19.19
N HIS A 166 -23.56 -12.88 19.18
CA HIS A 166 -22.98 -14.15 19.55
C HIS A 166 -21.98 -14.58 18.49
N LEU A 167 -20.83 -15.10 18.94
CA LEU A 167 -19.91 -15.81 18.07
C LEU A 167 -20.65 -16.94 17.37
N ARG A 168 -20.18 -17.30 16.17
CA ARG A 168 -20.66 -18.50 15.50
C ARG A 168 -20.56 -19.72 16.42
N THR A 169 -21.60 -20.53 16.42
CA THR A 169 -21.69 -21.77 17.19
C THR A 169 -20.51 -22.69 16.85
N GLY A 170 -19.81 -23.17 17.87
CA GLY A 170 -18.64 -24.06 17.72
C GLY A 170 -17.29 -23.34 17.60
N ALA A 171 -17.24 -22.02 17.72
CA ALA A 171 -15.98 -21.29 17.79
C ALA A 171 -15.08 -21.82 18.94
N LEU A 172 -13.82 -22.12 18.63
CA LEU A 172 -12.84 -22.60 19.59
C LEU A 172 -12.67 -21.57 20.70
N ARG A 173 -12.83 -21.98 21.96
CA ARG A 173 -12.70 -21.12 23.15
C ARG A 173 -11.89 -21.85 24.22
N LEU A 174 -11.19 -21.06 25.02
CA LEU A 174 -10.58 -21.53 26.25
C LEU A 174 -11.63 -21.74 27.34
N ASP A 175 -11.53 -22.86 28.05
CA ASP A 175 -12.33 -23.16 29.23
C ASP A 175 -11.70 -22.50 30.47
N VAL A 176 -11.99 -21.22 30.66
CA VAL A 176 -11.43 -20.39 31.74
C VAL A 176 -12.51 -19.45 32.30
N PRO A 177 -12.50 -19.16 33.61
CA PRO A 177 -13.46 -18.26 34.22
C PRO A 177 -13.45 -16.87 33.59
N ASP A 178 -14.61 -16.21 33.53
CA ASP A 178 -14.76 -14.89 32.89
C ASP A 178 -13.92 -13.78 33.53
N THR A 179 -13.54 -13.96 34.79
CA THR A 179 -12.65 -13.06 35.54
C THR A 179 -11.18 -13.16 35.14
N THR A 180 -10.79 -14.21 34.41
CA THR A 180 -9.41 -14.46 34.01
C THR A 180 -8.97 -13.41 32.99
N ARG A 181 -7.89 -12.68 33.27
CA ARG A 181 -7.27 -11.80 32.28
C ARG A 181 -6.52 -12.64 31.25
N LEU A 182 -6.86 -12.46 29.97
CA LEU A 182 -6.24 -13.19 28.87
C LEU A 182 -5.55 -12.20 27.94
N ALA A 183 -4.35 -12.59 27.49
CA ALA A 183 -3.64 -11.94 26.41
C ALA A 183 -2.79 -13.00 25.70
N TRP A 184 -2.59 -12.81 24.40
CA TRP A 184 -1.70 -13.63 23.59
C TRP A 184 -0.84 -12.73 22.71
N THR A 185 0.42 -13.11 22.52
CA THR A 185 1.33 -12.40 21.63
C THR A 185 2.11 -13.37 20.78
N GLY A 186 2.23 -13.07 19.49
CA GLY A 186 3.05 -13.82 18.55
C GLY A 186 3.75 -12.90 17.56
N HIS A 187 4.48 -13.50 16.63
CA HIS A 187 5.23 -12.79 15.60
C HIS A 187 4.89 -13.37 14.23
N ALA A 188 4.71 -12.46 13.26
CA ALA A 188 4.67 -12.78 11.85
C ALA A 188 5.97 -12.26 11.24
N ALA A 189 6.86 -13.14 10.79
CA ALA A 189 8.14 -12.74 10.22
C ALA A 189 8.47 -13.55 8.97
N LEU A 190 9.13 -12.90 8.01
CA LEU A 190 9.69 -13.61 6.86
C LEU A 190 10.63 -14.73 7.35
N PRO A 191 10.67 -15.89 6.66
CA PRO A 191 11.65 -16.91 6.96
C PRO A 191 13.07 -16.37 6.71
N ASP A 192 14.09 -17.00 7.30
CA ASP A 192 15.49 -16.56 7.19
C ASP A 192 15.95 -16.32 5.74
N VAL A 193 15.53 -17.19 4.81
CA VAL A 193 15.80 -17.02 3.38
C VAL A 193 15.15 -15.76 2.81
N GLY A 194 13.94 -15.43 3.26
CA GLY A 194 13.23 -14.21 2.88
C GLY A 194 13.95 -12.98 3.43
N ILE A 195 14.40 -13.02 4.69
CA ILE A 195 15.20 -11.95 5.31
C ILE A 195 16.51 -11.77 4.54
N LEU A 196 17.21 -12.84 4.19
CA LEU A 196 18.44 -12.78 3.41
C LEU A 196 18.24 -12.10 2.05
N LEU A 197 17.20 -12.51 1.30
CA LEU A 197 16.87 -11.89 0.01
C LEU A 197 16.55 -10.40 0.16
N VAL A 198 15.83 -10.05 1.21
CA VAL A 198 15.50 -8.68 1.59
C VAL A 198 16.75 -7.86 1.90
N VAL A 199 17.68 -8.40 2.68
CA VAL A 199 18.96 -7.76 3.00
C VAL A 199 19.80 -7.58 1.74
N LEU A 200 19.92 -8.59 0.89
CA LEU A 200 20.65 -8.50 -0.37
C LEU A 200 20.07 -7.41 -1.28
N LEU A 201 18.74 -7.33 -1.39
CA LEU A 201 18.06 -6.29 -2.15
C LEU A 201 18.32 -4.89 -1.58
N ALA A 202 18.34 -4.74 -0.25
CA ALA A 202 18.62 -3.45 0.40
C ALA A 202 20.10 -3.04 0.31
N VAL A 203 21.03 -4.00 0.34
CA VAL A 203 22.48 -3.78 0.26
C VAL A 203 22.93 -3.51 -1.19
N THR A 204 22.21 -4.01 -2.19
CA THR A 204 22.59 -3.83 -3.61
C THR A 204 22.75 -2.34 -3.98
N PRO A 205 21.81 -1.43 -3.68
CA PRO A 205 22.00 0.00 -3.89
C PRO A 205 23.20 0.59 -3.12
N LEU A 206 23.49 0.11 -1.91
CA LEU A 206 24.67 0.55 -1.13
C LEU A 206 25.98 0.16 -1.81
N VAL A 207 26.06 -1.06 -2.34
CA VAL A 207 27.22 -1.52 -3.14
C VAL A 207 27.33 -0.68 -4.42
N VAL A 208 26.21 -0.40 -5.09
CA VAL A 208 26.18 0.47 -6.28
C VAL A 208 26.67 1.88 -5.94
N VAL A 209 26.28 2.45 -4.79
CA VAL A 209 26.79 3.74 -4.32
C VAL A 209 28.30 3.68 -4.08
N ALA A 210 28.78 2.64 -3.38
CA ALA A 210 30.19 2.50 -3.05
C ALA A 210 31.09 2.35 -4.29
N VAL A 211 30.59 1.66 -5.32
CA VAL A 211 31.34 1.42 -6.56
C VAL A 211 31.23 2.60 -7.53
N LEU A 212 30.06 3.23 -7.62
CA LEU A 212 29.75 4.20 -8.67
C LEU A 212 29.57 5.65 -8.20
N GLY A 213 29.62 5.91 -6.89
CA GLY A 213 29.62 7.27 -6.34
C GLY A 213 28.29 8.03 -6.44
N VAL A 214 27.14 7.32 -6.42
CA VAL A 214 25.81 7.90 -6.69
C VAL A 214 25.04 8.19 -5.38
N PRO A 215 25.15 9.38 -4.76
CA PRO A 215 24.64 9.61 -3.41
C PRO A 215 23.10 9.51 -3.29
N TRP A 216 22.34 9.78 -4.35
CA TRP A 216 20.87 9.65 -4.30
C TRP A 216 20.39 8.20 -4.19
N LEU A 217 21.19 7.23 -4.64
CA LEU A 217 20.89 5.81 -4.45
C LEU A 217 20.92 5.40 -2.98
N LEU A 218 21.59 6.15 -2.09
CA LEU A 218 21.49 5.94 -0.64
C LEU A 218 20.08 6.22 -0.13
N LEU A 219 19.44 7.29 -0.62
CA LEU A 219 18.06 7.60 -0.25
C LEU A 219 17.11 6.49 -0.72
N LEU A 220 17.33 5.97 -1.92
CA LEU A 220 16.57 4.82 -2.44
C LEU A 220 16.85 3.55 -1.61
N ALA A 221 18.10 3.29 -1.26
CA ALA A 221 18.50 2.15 -0.42
C ALA A 221 17.82 2.20 0.95
N VAL A 222 17.87 3.36 1.62
CA VAL A 222 17.25 3.60 2.92
C VAL A 222 15.73 3.48 2.81
N ALA A 223 15.11 4.02 1.76
CA ALA A 223 13.67 3.90 1.54
C ALA A 223 13.24 2.44 1.34
N ILE A 224 13.99 1.67 0.53
CA ILE A 224 13.76 0.25 0.32
C ILE A 224 13.96 -0.53 1.62
N ALA A 225 15.07 -0.31 2.33
CA ALA A 225 15.35 -0.96 3.61
C ALA A 225 14.26 -0.67 4.66
N ALA A 226 13.83 0.58 4.78
CA ALA A 226 12.76 0.97 5.69
C ALA A 226 11.44 0.29 5.33
N LEU A 227 11.06 0.27 4.04
CA LEU A 227 9.87 -0.44 3.56
C LEU A 227 9.92 -1.93 3.90
N LEU A 228 11.08 -2.55 3.70
CA LEU A 228 11.31 -3.96 3.97
C LEU A 228 11.21 -4.29 5.46
N VAL A 229 11.83 -3.49 6.34
CA VAL A 229 11.71 -3.66 7.80
C VAL A 229 10.26 -3.50 8.25
N LEU A 230 9.54 -2.50 7.72
CA LEU A 230 8.15 -2.23 8.08
C LEU A 230 7.19 -3.35 7.63
N THR A 231 7.51 -4.08 6.56
CA THR A 231 6.60 -5.07 5.95
C THR A 231 7.04 -6.52 6.14
N GLY A 232 8.30 -6.76 6.54
CA GLY A 232 8.89 -8.09 6.67
C GLY A 232 8.64 -8.75 8.03
N ALA A 233 8.32 -7.99 9.06
CA ALA A 233 7.98 -8.52 10.38
C ALA A 233 6.90 -7.69 11.07
N ALA A 234 6.02 -8.35 11.82
CA ALA A 234 5.03 -7.72 12.69
C ALA A 234 4.87 -8.49 14.00
N ARG A 235 4.66 -7.73 15.08
CA ARG A 235 4.12 -8.24 16.32
C ARG A 235 2.61 -8.37 16.20
N VAL A 236 2.08 -9.50 16.66
CA VAL A 236 0.67 -9.79 16.72
C VAL A 236 0.28 -9.87 18.20
N ALA A 237 -0.73 -9.11 18.60
CA ALA A 237 -1.24 -9.13 19.96
C ALA A 237 -2.75 -9.33 19.94
N VAL A 238 -3.23 -10.18 20.83
CA VAL A 238 -4.64 -10.36 21.14
C VAL A 238 -4.82 -10.05 22.62
N ASP A 239 -5.64 -9.06 22.93
CA ASP A 239 -5.94 -8.64 24.30
C ASP A 239 -7.37 -8.12 24.41
N ALA A 240 -7.72 -7.47 25.53
CA ALA A 240 -9.04 -6.90 25.77
C ALA A 240 -9.48 -5.83 24.74
N ASP A 241 -8.54 -5.23 23.99
CA ASP A 241 -8.85 -4.31 22.88
C ASP A 241 -9.13 -5.06 21.57
N GLY A 242 -8.79 -6.34 21.48
CA GLY A 242 -8.95 -7.21 20.31
C GLY A 242 -7.63 -7.59 19.64
N LEU A 243 -7.66 -7.81 18.33
CA LEU A 243 -6.47 -8.15 17.55
C LEU A 243 -5.74 -6.88 17.11
N ARG A 244 -4.41 -6.88 17.25
CA ARG A 244 -3.52 -5.83 16.76
C ARG A 244 -2.31 -6.43 16.04
N VAL A 245 -2.03 -5.93 14.84
CA VAL A 245 -0.85 -6.29 14.03
C VAL A 245 -0.01 -5.05 13.79
N THR A 246 1.21 -5.03 14.31
CA THR A 246 2.07 -3.83 14.35
C THR A 246 3.51 -4.14 13.93
N SER A 247 4.10 -3.25 13.14
CA SER A 247 5.52 -3.28 12.78
C SER A 247 6.16 -1.95 13.18
N LEU A 248 7.18 -2.00 14.04
CA LEU A 248 7.78 -0.81 14.66
C LEU A 248 6.69 0.10 15.27
N PHE A 249 6.42 1.25 14.67
CA PHE A 249 5.42 2.23 15.10
C PHE A 249 4.13 2.20 14.26
N LEU A 250 4.06 1.37 13.21
CA LEU A 250 2.92 1.31 12.29
C LEU A 250 1.96 0.18 12.66
N THR A 251 0.66 0.50 12.76
CA THR A 251 -0.40 -0.50 12.93
C THR A 251 -0.98 -0.87 11.58
N TRP A 252 -0.73 -2.09 11.13
CA TRP A 252 -1.20 -2.62 9.85
C TRP A 252 -2.66 -3.09 9.91
N SER A 253 -3.07 -3.64 11.05
CA SER A 253 -4.43 -4.09 11.26
C SER A 253 -4.82 -3.96 12.73
N ARG A 254 -6.08 -3.55 12.96
CA ARG A 254 -6.73 -3.58 14.26
C ARG A 254 -8.13 -4.13 14.07
N VAL A 255 -8.49 -5.16 14.84
CA VAL A 255 -9.83 -5.72 14.88
C VAL A 255 -10.33 -5.66 16.31
N PRO A 256 -11.17 -4.66 16.65
CA PRO A 256 -11.82 -4.60 17.95
C PRO A 256 -12.69 -5.83 18.21
N LEU A 257 -12.82 -6.25 19.47
CA LEU A 257 -13.61 -7.44 19.86
C LEU A 257 -15.05 -7.40 19.34
N GLU A 258 -15.68 -6.22 19.33
CA GLU A 258 -17.05 -6.01 18.82
C GLU A 258 -17.21 -6.25 17.31
N ARG A 259 -16.09 -6.33 16.57
CA ARG A 259 -16.07 -6.62 15.14
C ARG A 259 -15.72 -8.08 14.84
N VAL A 260 -15.32 -8.86 15.84
CA VAL A 260 -14.97 -10.28 15.67
C VAL A 260 -16.26 -11.08 15.51
N ALA A 261 -16.42 -11.73 14.36
CA ALA A 261 -17.51 -12.69 14.13
C ALA A 261 -17.10 -14.11 14.55
N GLU A 262 -15.84 -14.47 14.24
CA GLU A 262 -15.24 -15.77 14.54
C GLU A 262 -13.73 -15.66 14.28
N ALA A 263 -12.92 -16.25 15.15
CA ALA A 263 -11.51 -16.51 14.90
C ALA A 263 -11.29 -18.01 14.70
N ARG A 264 -10.55 -18.39 13.65
CA ARG A 264 -10.18 -19.79 13.38
C ARG A 264 -8.75 -19.89 12.87
N THR A 265 -8.24 -21.11 12.83
CA THR A 265 -7.05 -21.43 12.06
C THR A 265 -7.39 -21.64 10.59
N GLY A 266 -6.45 -21.29 9.73
CA GLY A 266 -6.52 -21.57 8.30
C GLY A 266 -5.13 -21.75 7.73
N THR A 267 -5.07 -22.22 6.49
CA THR A 267 -3.82 -22.34 5.74
C THR A 267 -3.84 -21.34 4.59
N VAL A 268 -2.75 -20.60 4.42
CA VAL A 268 -2.62 -19.55 3.40
C VAL A 268 -1.41 -19.77 2.50
N SER A 269 -1.56 -19.43 1.23
CA SER A 269 -0.48 -19.29 0.25
C SER A 269 -0.28 -17.81 -0.15
N PRO A 270 0.82 -17.15 0.27
CA PRO A 270 1.07 -15.73 0.02
C PRO A 270 1.00 -15.37 -1.46
N LEU A 271 1.64 -16.15 -2.33
CA LEU A 271 1.69 -15.85 -3.76
C LEU A 271 0.35 -16.08 -4.48
N ARG A 272 -0.40 -17.13 -4.11
CA ARG A 272 -1.65 -17.48 -4.80
C ARG A 272 -2.82 -16.59 -4.40
N GLU A 273 -2.92 -16.24 -3.12
CA GLU A 273 -4.07 -15.54 -2.55
C GLU A 273 -3.83 -14.03 -2.42
N PHE A 274 -2.60 -13.64 -2.06
CA PHE A 274 -2.24 -12.25 -1.75
C PHE A 274 -1.28 -11.60 -2.76
N GLY A 275 -0.75 -12.37 -3.72
CA GLY A 275 0.19 -11.89 -4.73
C GLY A 275 1.57 -11.52 -4.16
N GLY A 276 1.94 -12.03 -2.98
CA GLY A 276 3.22 -11.75 -2.35
C GLY A 276 3.20 -11.83 -0.83
N TYR A 277 4.28 -11.34 -0.23
CA TYR A 277 4.53 -11.35 1.22
C TYR A 277 4.37 -9.95 1.83
N GLY A 278 4.19 -9.90 3.15
CA GLY A 278 3.99 -8.70 3.96
C GLY A 278 2.52 -8.33 4.14
N TRP A 279 2.23 -7.05 4.36
CA TRP A 279 0.86 -6.55 4.40
C TRP A 279 0.25 -6.44 3.00
N ARG A 280 -0.90 -7.07 2.78
CA ARG A 280 -1.55 -7.23 1.48
C ARG A 280 -3.06 -7.19 1.61
N ILE A 281 -3.73 -6.90 0.49
CA ILE A 281 -5.17 -7.12 0.33
C ILE A 281 -5.31 -8.28 -0.64
N GLY A 282 -5.95 -9.38 -0.24
CA GLY A 282 -6.22 -10.55 -1.07
C GLY A 282 -7.27 -10.28 -2.14
N LYS A 283 -7.35 -11.16 -3.15
CA LYS A 283 -8.30 -11.02 -4.27
C LYS A 283 -9.77 -11.03 -3.84
N ASP A 284 -10.04 -11.70 -2.73
CA ASP A 284 -11.34 -11.77 -2.04
C ASP A 284 -11.59 -10.56 -1.12
N GLY A 285 -10.63 -9.64 -1.02
CA GLY A 285 -10.68 -8.45 -0.17
C GLY A 285 -10.13 -8.64 1.23
N SER A 286 -9.72 -9.86 1.59
CA SER A 286 -9.11 -10.17 2.89
C SER A 286 -7.87 -9.29 3.12
N ARG A 287 -7.63 -8.89 4.36
CA ARG A 287 -6.44 -8.10 4.72
C ARG A 287 -5.43 -9.03 5.38
N GLY A 288 -4.35 -9.30 4.67
CA GLY A 288 -3.33 -10.26 5.08
C GLY A 288 -2.08 -9.57 5.61
N PHE A 289 -1.55 -9.99 6.75
CA PHE A 289 -0.11 -9.84 7.04
C PHE A 289 0.52 -11.23 6.94
N VAL A 290 1.00 -11.55 5.73
CA VAL A 290 1.37 -12.91 5.34
C VAL A 290 2.85 -12.97 5.06
N THR A 291 3.59 -13.66 5.91
CA THR A 291 5.07 -13.72 5.86
C THR A 291 5.61 -15.09 5.49
N ARG A 292 4.78 -16.13 5.55
CA ARG A 292 5.10 -17.51 5.15
C ARG A 292 3.87 -18.21 4.57
N SER A 293 4.08 -19.28 3.83
CA SER A 293 3.00 -20.23 3.51
C SER A 293 2.72 -21.11 4.74
N GLY A 294 1.47 -21.50 4.95
CA GLY A 294 1.11 -22.43 6.02
C GLY A 294 0.06 -21.85 6.96
N GLU A 295 0.16 -22.22 8.24
CA GLU A 295 -0.79 -21.85 9.28
C GLU A 295 -0.91 -20.32 9.46
N ALA A 296 -2.16 -19.87 9.61
CA ALA A 296 -2.52 -18.50 9.88
C ALA A 296 -3.76 -18.39 10.78
N LEU A 297 -3.79 -17.31 11.56
CA LEU A 297 -4.98 -16.84 12.25
C LEU A 297 -5.88 -16.13 11.24
N VAL A 298 -7.11 -16.63 11.08
CA VAL A 298 -8.15 -16.03 10.24
C VAL A 298 -9.23 -15.46 11.15
N VAL A 299 -9.37 -14.14 11.14
CA VAL A 299 -10.40 -13.42 11.91
C VAL A 299 -11.47 -12.94 10.96
N GLU A 300 -12.62 -13.60 11.00
CA GLU A 300 -13.84 -13.16 10.34
C GLU A 300 -14.39 -11.93 11.05
N ARG A 301 -14.80 -10.95 10.25
CA ARG A 301 -15.25 -9.66 10.75
C ARG A 301 -16.66 -9.38 10.30
N VAL A 302 -17.43 -8.74 11.15
CA VAL A 302 -18.84 -8.53 10.82
C VAL A 302 -18.99 -7.48 9.73
N GLY A 303 -19.55 -7.88 8.59
CA GLY A 303 -19.77 -7.01 7.44
C GLY A 303 -18.50 -6.51 6.76
N GLU A 304 -17.35 -7.10 7.07
CA GLU A 304 -16.06 -6.75 6.48
C GLU A 304 -15.31 -8.01 6.01
N PRO A 305 -14.44 -7.91 5.00
CA PRO A 305 -13.55 -9.02 4.63
C PRO A 305 -12.67 -9.48 5.81
N PRO A 306 -12.25 -10.75 5.86
CA PRO A 306 -11.47 -11.27 6.98
C PRO A 306 -10.09 -10.62 7.09
N VAL A 307 -9.52 -10.67 8.29
CA VAL A 307 -8.10 -10.38 8.52
C VAL A 307 -7.36 -11.70 8.68
N VAL A 308 -6.27 -11.88 7.93
CA VAL A 308 -5.45 -13.09 7.92
C VAL A 308 -4.04 -12.76 8.38
N VAL A 309 -3.50 -13.49 9.33
CA VAL A 309 -2.15 -13.25 9.85
C VAL A 309 -1.41 -14.56 10.01
N THR A 310 -0.28 -14.72 9.33
CA THR A 310 0.57 -15.90 9.51
C THR A 310 1.30 -15.78 10.84
N VAL A 311 1.05 -16.70 11.76
CA VAL A 311 1.66 -16.75 13.08
C VAL A 311 1.93 -18.21 13.44
N ASP A 312 2.82 -18.42 14.40
CA ASP A 312 2.85 -19.69 15.14
C ASP A 312 1.67 -19.75 16.12
N ASP A 313 1.24 -20.96 16.46
CA ASP A 313 0.17 -21.22 17.43
C ASP A 313 -1.15 -20.47 17.14
N ALA A 314 -1.54 -20.43 15.86
CA ALA A 314 -2.75 -19.72 15.43
C ALA A 314 -4.02 -20.24 16.13
N ALA A 315 -4.04 -21.52 16.53
CA ALA A 315 -5.13 -22.11 17.30
C ALA A 315 -5.28 -21.47 18.68
N GLU A 316 -4.17 -21.23 19.39
CA GLU A 316 -4.19 -20.59 20.70
C GLU A 316 -4.63 -19.13 20.57
N ALA A 317 -4.08 -18.40 19.59
CA ALA A 317 -4.48 -17.02 19.30
C ALA A 317 -5.98 -16.92 19.00
N ALA A 318 -6.53 -17.85 18.20
CA ALA A 318 -7.94 -17.91 17.88
C ALA A 318 -8.79 -18.21 19.12
N ALA A 319 -8.37 -19.18 19.96
CA ALA A 319 -9.07 -19.53 21.19
C ALA A 319 -9.16 -18.34 22.16
N VAL A 320 -8.04 -17.63 22.36
CA VAL A 320 -7.99 -16.42 23.20
C VAL A 320 -8.91 -15.33 22.64
N LEU A 321 -8.84 -15.05 21.33
CA LEU A 321 -9.64 -14.00 20.70
C LEU A 321 -11.14 -14.29 20.78
N ASN A 322 -11.56 -15.53 20.52
CA ASN A 322 -12.94 -15.96 20.67
C ASN A 322 -13.41 -15.90 22.12
N THR A 323 -12.61 -16.35 23.10
CA THR A 323 -12.98 -16.25 24.50
C THR A 323 -13.22 -14.79 24.89
N LEU A 324 -12.31 -13.88 24.54
CA LEU A 324 -12.46 -12.45 24.81
C LEU A 324 -13.66 -11.82 24.10
N ALA A 325 -13.91 -12.16 22.83
CA ALA A 325 -15.06 -11.66 22.08
C ALA A 325 -16.39 -12.14 22.69
N SER A 326 -16.46 -13.38 23.16
CA SER A 326 -17.67 -13.96 23.79
C SER A 326 -18.04 -13.33 25.13
N ARG A 327 -17.08 -12.76 25.86
CA ARG A 327 -17.34 -12.07 27.13
C ARG A 327 -17.92 -10.67 26.96
N ARG A 328 -17.79 -10.13 25.75
CA ARG A 328 -18.26 -8.77 25.40
C ARG A 328 -19.59 -8.78 24.66
N SER A 329 -19.99 -9.93 24.12
CA SER A 329 -21.25 -10.13 23.36
C SER A 329 -22.48 -10.12 24.24
#